data_AF-A0A5B8JBA2-F1
#
_entry.id   AF-A0A5B8JBA2-F1
#
_cell.length_a   1.000
_cell.length_b   1.000
_cell.length_c   1.000
_cell.angle_alpha   90.00
_cell.angle_beta   90.00
_cell.angle_gamma   90.00
#
_symmetry.space_group_name_H-M   'P 1'
#
loop_
_entity.id
_entity.type
_entity.pdbx_description
1 polymer ?
#
loop_
_entity_poly.entity_id
_entity_poly.type
_entity_poly.pdbx_seq_one_letter_code
_entity_poly.pdbx_strand_id
1 'polypeptide(L)' 'MPQSDGRSALELPDATPVLHTLRVTRGTKNTPFFLEHLRTSGSQAQLAYRITADTARPLQPVRN' A
#
# COMPACT_ATOMS: atom_id res chain seq x y z
N MET A 1 -24.64 -1.38 9.69
CA MET A 1 -24.15 0.00 9.85
C MET A 1 -23.45 0.40 8.55
N PRO A 2 -23.70 1.58 7.96
CA PRO A 2 -22.94 2.01 6.80
C PRO A 2 -21.49 2.22 7.24
N GLN A 3 -20.57 1.62 6.51
CA GLN A 3 -19.14 1.72 6.79
C GLN A 3 -18.74 3.18 6.64
N SER A 4 -18.16 3.77 7.70
CA SER A 4 -17.66 5.14 7.65
C SER A 4 -16.74 5.28 6.43
N ASP A 5 -17.02 6.26 5.58
CA ASP A 5 -16.13 6.60 4.48
C ASP A 5 -14.75 6.90 5.06
N GLY A 6 -13.71 6.29 4.49
CA GLY A 6 -12.34 6.41 5.00
C GLY A 6 -11.82 7.86 5.12
N ARG A 7 -12.50 8.82 4.47
CA ARG A 7 -12.26 10.26 4.57
C ARG A 7 -12.67 10.84 5.93
N SER A 8 -13.79 10.38 6.51
CA SER A 8 -14.27 10.85 7.81
C SER A 8 -13.31 10.46 8.93
N ALA A 9 -12.72 9.27 8.85
CA ALA A 9 -11.72 8.80 9.81
C ALA A 9 -10.40 9.58 9.77
N LEU A 10 -10.12 10.28 8.67
CA LEU A 10 -8.93 11.09 8.46
C LEU A 10 -9.21 12.59 8.56
N GLU A 11 -10.44 12.98 8.91
CA GLU A 11 -10.89 14.37 9.02
C GLU A 11 -10.56 15.21 7.78
N LEU A 12 -10.62 14.59 6.59
CA LEU A 12 -10.22 15.26 5.36
C LEU A 12 -11.34 16.17 4.83
N PRO A 13 -11.01 17.41 4.42
CA PRO A 13 -11.92 18.24 3.64
C PRO A 13 -12.37 17.51 2.39
N ASP A 14 -13.54 17.89 1.91
CA ASP A 14 -14.08 17.29 0.70
C ASP A 14 -13.14 17.48 -0.50
N ALA A 15 -13.13 16.50 -1.40
CA ALA A 15 -12.21 16.40 -2.53
C ALA A 15 -10.69 16.32 -2.21
N THR A 16 -10.26 16.23 -0.94
CA THR A 16 -8.83 15.99 -0.63
C THR A 16 -8.38 14.64 -1.21
N PRO A 17 -7.28 14.60 -2.01
CA PRO A 17 -6.72 13.35 -2.48
C PRO A 17 -6.27 12.48 -1.31
N VAL A 18 -6.51 11.17 -1.39
CA VAL A 18 -6.09 10.20 -0.37
C VAL A 18 -5.11 9.22 -0.99
N LEU A 19 -3.96 9.02 -0.35
CA LEU A 19 -3.06 7.94 -0.71
C LEU A 19 -3.56 6.65 -0.08
N HIS A 20 -3.91 5.68 -0.93
CA HIS A 20 -4.31 4.34 -0.52
C HIS A 20 -3.16 3.38 -0.79
N THR A 21 -2.62 2.78 0.28
CA THR A 21 -1.49 1.85 0.17
C THR A 21 -1.84 0.51 0.80
N LEU A 22 -1.36 -0.55 0.15
CA LEU A 22 -1.48 -1.93 0.63
C LEU A 22 -0.08 -2.53 0.69
N ARG A 23 0.27 -3.14 1.83
CA ARG A 23 1.53 -3.86 2.00
C ARG A 23 1.25 -5.29 2.44
N VAL A 24 1.85 -6.24 1.73
CA VAL A 24 1.91 -7.65 2.16
C VAL A 24 3.31 -7.91 2.69
N THR A 25 3.44 -8.01 4.01
CA THR A 25 4.67 -8.43 4.65
C THR A 25 4.74 -9.96 4.60
N ARG A 26 5.83 -10.49 4.03
CA ARG A 26 6.08 -11.92 3.92
C ARG A 26 7.09 -12.36 4.97
N GLY A 27 6.85 -13.53 5.58
CA GLY A 27 7.75 -14.11 6.58
C GLY A 27 9.03 -14.69 5.97
N THR A 28 9.90 -15.26 6.79
CA THR A 28 11.20 -15.83 6.39
C THR A 28 11.11 -16.94 5.33
N LYS A 29 9.95 -17.59 5.20
CA LYS A 29 9.66 -18.62 4.18
C LYS A 29 8.95 -18.06 2.94
N ASN A 30 8.96 -16.74 2.73
CA ASN A 30 8.23 -16.04 1.66
C ASN A 30 6.70 -16.24 1.68
N THR A 31 6.17 -16.78 2.78
CA THR A 31 4.73 -16.93 3.01
C THR A 31 4.14 -15.60 3.45
N PRO A 32 2.93 -15.21 2.99
CA PRO A 32 2.24 -14.06 3.53
C PRO A 32 2.13 -14.16 5.05
N PHE A 33 2.49 -13.10 5.75
CA PHE A 33 2.45 -13.04 7.21
C PHE A 33 1.47 -11.97 7.69
N PHE A 34 1.52 -10.79 7.07
CA PHE A 34 0.68 -9.67 7.48
C PHE A 34 0.24 -8.85 6.27
N LEU A 35 -1.03 -8.43 6.28
CA LEU A 35 -1.60 -7.51 5.30
C LEU A 35 -1.91 -6.19 5.99
N GLU A 36 -1.38 -5.11 5.43
CA GLU A 36 -1.56 -3.76 5.94
C GLU A 36 -2.29 -2.91 4.92
N HIS A 37 -3.24 -2.13 5.40
CA HIS A 37 -3.92 -1.10 4.64
C HIS A 37 -3.70 0.23 5.35
N LEU A 38 -2.99 1.13 4.70
CA LEU A 38 -2.77 2.49 5.18
C LEU A 38 -3.44 3.49 4.23
N ARG A 39 -4.24 4.39 4.81
CA ARG A 39 -4.84 5.53 4.13
C ARG A 39 -4.31 6.80 4.79
N THR A 40 -3.87 7.76 4.00
CA THR A 40 -3.37 9.05 4.51
C THR A 40 -3.75 10.20 3.57
N SER A 41 -3.76 11.43 4.08
CA SER A 41 -3.90 12.61 3.24
C SER A 41 -2.80 12.69 2.19
N GLY A 42 -3.17 12.89 0.93
CA GLY A 42 -2.22 13.15 -0.15
C GLY A 42 -1.58 14.53 -0.10
N SER A 43 -2.15 15.48 0.65
CA SER A 43 -1.55 16.81 0.85
C SER A 43 -0.45 16.82 1.92
N GLN A 44 -0.41 15.82 2.80
CA GLN A 44 0.50 15.76 3.95
C GLN A 44 1.51 14.61 3.89
N ALA A 45 1.41 13.75 2.87
CA ALA A 45 2.25 12.57 2.75
C ALA A 45 2.90 12.48 1.38
N GLN A 46 4.13 11.98 1.36
CA GLN A 46 4.89 11.70 0.15
C GLN A 46 5.43 10.27 0.20
N LEU A 47 5.40 9.56 -0.93
CA LEU A 47 6.01 8.25 -1.08
C LEU A 47 7.24 8.38 -1.99
N ALA A 48 8.40 7.95 -1.50
CA ALA A 48 9.63 7.85 -2.28
C ALA A 48 10.11 6.40 -2.32
N TYR A 49 10.63 5.96 -3.45
CA TYR A 49 11.21 4.63 -3.62
C TYR A 49 12.49 4.71 -4.46
N ARG A 50 13.43 3.80 -4.20
CA ARG A 50 14.63 3.62 -5.01
C ARG A 50 14.60 2.24 -5.60
N ILE A 51 14.78 2.16 -6.92
CA ILE A 51 14.95 0.90 -7.65
C ILE A 51 16.45 0.72 -7.90
N THR A 52 17.00 -0.44 -7.50
CA THR A 52 18.36 -0.86 -7.83
C THR A 52 18.34 -2.15 -8.64
N ALA A 53 19.37 -2.37 -9.45
CA ALA A 53 19.52 -3.56 -10.29
C ALA A 53 20.39 -4.64 -9.61
N ASP A 54 20.19 -4.88 -8.31
CA ASP A 54 21.09 -5.76 -7.53
C ASP A 54 20.78 -7.25 -7.68
N THR A 55 19.80 -7.66 -8.51
CA THR A 55 19.45 -9.08 -8.61
C THR A 55 18.85 -9.42 -9.96
N ALA A 56 19.45 -10.38 -10.66
CA ALA A 56 18.78 -11.10 -11.75
C ALA A 56 17.63 -11.91 -11.12
N ARG A 57 16.47 -11.26 -10.96
CA ARG A 57 15.23 -11.94 -10.56
C ARG A 57 14.83 -12.85 -11.71
N PRO A 58 14.79 -14.19 -11.55
CA PRO A 58 14.17 -15.03 -12.56
C PRO A 58 12.71 -14.61 -12.68
N LEU A 59 12.28 -14.27 -13.89
CA LEU A 59 10.89 -13.96 -14.19
C LEU A 59 10.04 -15.16 -13.79
N GLN A 60 9.13 -14.99 -12.83
CA GLN A 60 8.20 -16.05 -12.48
C GLN A 60 7.20 -16.21 -13.63
N PRO A 61 6.94 -17.45 -14.10
CA PRO A 61 5.96 -17.66 -15.15
C PRO A 61 4.59 -17.22 -14.66
N VAL A 62 3.91 -16.41 -15.47
CA VAL A 62 2.50 -16.06 -15.27
C VAL A 62 1.71 -17.36 -15.35
N ARG A 63 1.04 -17.73 -14.25
CA ARG A 63 0.09 -18.84 -14.26
C ARG A 63 -1.22 -18.31 -14.85
N ASN A 64 -1.59 -18.84 -16.02
CA ASN A 64 -2.89 -18.67 -16.65
C ASN A 64 -3.97 -19.46 -15.91
#